data_AF-A0A9N8HFJ5-F1
#
_entry.id   AF-A0A9N8HFJ5-F1
#
_cell.length_a   1.000
_cell.length_b   1.000
_cell.length_c   1.000
_cell.angle_alpha   90.00
_cell.angle_beta   90.00
_cell.angle_gamma   90.00
#
_symmetry.space_group_name_H-M   'P 1'
#
loop_
_entity.id
_entity.type
_entity.pdbx_description
1 polymer ?
#
loop_
_entity_poly.entity_id
_entity_poly.type
_entity_poly.pdbx_seq_one_letter_code
_entity_poly.pdbx_strand_id
1 'polypeptide(L)'
;MVKLIDFAVVTIFAREVLEGSLIIGEFRTIILRAGGSLTEEEQNNLLRAINVATVIATIVAVILCAAVAIPLAVLSMDFDSRTSSIIEGVSKLVAAVCILQLSLKLPKWLGIYQSHKTQISDEENEFDLTINSIRFNVAWNIWREVGECGVFLIPFFLNGEEAIAIPLSAVIGCVVGGLAGWGIYYANGRMKNKLSLAIFSAGLLHLLSTGLFTSGCHKFEMVFGSTPVVWQLEGDFWSIDRLPMTIIKPFGYSDTRTVLQMLCFWSWMIFGLLLHYRKWLITKRVRAEHAAKNSPAPSTAEEGADSDCDDEGSGDSLPVIVEEKTAPEMIAYAV
;
A
#
# COMPACT_ATOMS: atom_id res chain seq x y z
N MET A 1 -3.22 -29.57 -20.94
CA MET A 1 -3.24 -29.76 -19.47
C MET A 1 -3.95 -28.54 -18.90
N VAL A 2 -5.12 -28.72 -18.27
CA VAL A 2 -5.91 -27.58 -17.76
C VAL A 2 -5.11 -26.91 -16.64
N LYS A 3 -4.74 -25.64 -16.82
CA LYS A 3 -4.11 -24.85 -15.77
C LYS A 3 -5.18 -24.49 -14.75
N LEU A 4 -5.21 -25.20 -13.63
CA LEU A 4 -6.16 -24.94 -12.54
C LEU A 4 -5.76 -23.72 -11.68
N ILE A 5 -4.52 -23.24 -11.82
CA ILE A 5 -3.97 -22.11 -11.07
C ILE A 5 -3.29 -21.16 -12.04
N ASP A 6 -3.61 -19.88 -11.91
CA ASP A 6 -2.95 -18.78 -12.59
C ASP A 6 -2.37 -17.81 -11.55
N PHE A 7 -1.04 -17.70 -11.51
CA PHE A 7 -0.34 -16.85 -10.54
C PHE A 7 -0.62 -15.36 -10.70
N ALA A 8 -0.98 -14.89 -11.90
CA ALA A 8 -1.36 -13.50 -12.08
C ALA A 8 -2.72 -13.24 -11.43
N VAL A 9 -3.70 -14.15 -11.58
CA VAL A 9 -4.97 -14.07 -10.86
C VAL A 9 -4.77 -14.17 -9.35
N VAL A 10 -3.94 -15.09 -8.86
CA VAL A 10 -3.58 -15.17 -7.42
C VAL A 10 -3.05 -13.83 -6.92
N THR A 11 -2.16 -13.20 -7.69
CA THR A 11 -1.53 -11.92 -7.34
C THR A 11 -2.52 -10.77 -7.31
N ILE A 12 -3.45 -10.70 -8.27
CA ILE A 12 -4.54 -9.70 -8.31
C ILE A 12 -5.35 -9.82 -7.01
N PHE A 13 -5.92 -10.99 -6.74
CA PHE A 13 -6.73 -11.19 -5.53
C PHE A 13 -5.93 -10.94 -4.24
N ALA A 14 -4.67 -11.36 -4.18
CA ALA A 14 -3.81 -11.08 -3.03
C ALA A 14 -3.61 -9.58 -2.79
N ARG A 15 -3.43 -8.77 -3.85
CA ARG A 15 -3.38 -7.30 -3.72
C ARG A 15 -4.71 -6.73 -3.25
N GLU A 16 -5.81 -7.05 -3.91
CA GLU A 16 -7.11 -6.43 -3.59
C GLU A 16 -7.53 -6.73 -2.15
N VAL A 17 -7.31 -7.97 -1.71
CA VAL A 17 -7.60 -8.35 -0.32
C VAL A 17 -6.62 -7.70 0.66
N LEU A 18 -5.35 -7.53 0.29
CA LEU A 18 -4.39 -6.78 1.11
C LEU A 18 -4.81 -5.30 1.25
N GLU A 19 -5.18 -4.62 0.16
CA GLU A 19 -5.61 -3.22 0.19
C GLU A 19 -6.93 -3.06 0.97
N GLY A 20 -7.90 -3.94 0.75
CA GLY A 20 -9.13 -4.01 1.56
C GLY A 20 -8.83 -4.20 3.05
N SER A 21 -7.86 -5.05 3.39
CA SER A 21 -7.41 -5.25 4.78
C SER A 21 -6.78 -4.00 5.38
N LEU A 22 -6.00 -3.24 4.60
CA LEU A 22 -5.40 -1.97 5.05
C LEU A 22 -6.45 -0.89 5.28
N ILE A 23 -7.44 -0.78 4.39
CA ILE A 23 -8.58 0.15 4.52
C ILE A 23 -9.33 -0.15 5.82
N ILE A 24 -9.71 -1.42 6.04
CA ILE A 24 -10.38 -1.85 7.27
C ILE A 24 -9.50 -1.53 8.49
N GLY A 25 -8.20 -1.83 8.40
CA GLY A 25 -7.23 -1.54 9.45
C GLY A 25 -7.10 -0.05 9.78
N GLU A 26 -7.15 0.83 8.78
CA GLU A 26 -7.12 2.28 8.94
C GLU A 26 -8.36 2.78 9.70
N PHE A 27 -9.57 2.42 9.26
CA PHE A 27 -10.81 2.80 9.94
C PHE A 27 -10.89 2.25 11.36
N ARG A 28 -10.46 1.01 11.60
CA ARG A 28 -10.40 0.44 12.96
C ARG A 28 -9.40 1.18 13.82
N THR A 29 -8.24 1.57 13.27
CA THR A 29 -7.22 2.33 14.02
C THR A 29 -7.74 3.72 14.41
N ILE A 30 -8.46 4.40 13.53
CA ILE A 30 -9.08 5.71 13.81
C ILE A 30 -10.06 5.60 14.98
N ILE A 31 -10.99 4.63 14.94
CA ILE A 31 -11.98 4.41 16.01
C ILE A 31 -11.31 4.02 17.34
N LEU A 32 -10.27 3.19 17.29
CA LEU A 32 -9.55 2.79 18.50
C LEU A 32 -8.79 3.97 19.15
N ARG A 33 -8.27 4.89 18.34
CA ARG A 33 -7.60 6.11 18.84
C ARG A 33 -8.58 7.15 19.36
N ALA A 34 -9.79 7.20 18.81
CA ALA A 34 -10.87 8.05 19.30
C ALA A 34 -11.47 7.59 20.65
N GLY A 35 -10.99 6.47 21.23
CA GLY A 35 -11.55 5.91 22.47
C GLY A 35 -11.49 6.82 23.70
N GLY A 36 -10.74 7.93 23.67
CA GLY A 36 -10.78 8.94 24.74
C GLY A 36 -12.06 9.79 24.73
N SER A 37 -12.78 9.88 23.61
CA SER A 37 -13.98 10.70 23.43
C SER A 37 -15.26 9.89 23.22
N LEU A 38 -15.17 8.56 23.07
CA LEU A 38 -16.29 7.66 22.80
C LEU A 38 -16.51 6.70 23.96
N THR A 39 -17.78 6.33 24.20
CA THR A 39 -18.11 5.24 25.11
C THR A 39 -17.71 3.87 24.52
N GLU A 40 -17.48 2.87 25.36
CA GLU A 40 -17.18 1.50 24.89
C GLU A 40 -18.29 0.92 23.99
N GLU A 41 -19.55 1.28 24.27
CA GLU A 41 -20.70 0.85 23.48
C GLU A 41 -20.69 1.48 22.07
N GLU A 42 -20.47 2.79 21.97
CA GLU A 42 -20.35 3.49 20.69
C GLU A 42 -19.18 2.95 19.86
N GLN A 43 -18.03 2.72 20.51
CA GLN A 43 -16.86 2.16 19.86
C GLN A 43 -17.16 0.77 19.27
N ASN A 44 -17.79 -0.11 20.04
CA ASN A 44 -18.18 -1.44 19.58
C ASN A 44 -19.19 -1.38 18.43
N ASN A 45 -20.16 -0.46 18.50
CA ASN A 45 -21.13 -0.24 17.43
C ASN A 45 -20.48 0.23 16.13
N LEU A 46 -19.49 1.12 16.20
CA LEU A 46 -18.72 1.57 15.03
C LEU A 46 -17.88 0.45 14.43
N LEU A 47 -17.19 -0.35 15.26
CA LEU A 47 -16.42 -1.51 14.79
C LEU A 47 -17.32 -2.55 14.11
N ARG A 48 -18.51 -2.80 14.66
CA ARG A 48 -19.51 -3.68 14.03
C ARG A 48 -20.01 -3.10 12.70
N ALA A 49 -20.22 -1.79 12.63
CA ALA A 49 -20.63 -1.11 11.41
C ALA A 49 -19.61 -1.25 10.28
N ILE A 50 -18.30 -1.19 10.58
CA ILE A 50 -17.22 -1.47 9.60
C ILE A 50 -17.37 -2.88 9.01
N ASN A 51 -17.52 -3.90 9.85
CA ASN A 51 -17.59 -5.28 9.41
C ASN A 51 -18.83 -5.51 8.51
N VAL A 52 -19.98 -5.01 8.94
CA VAL A 52 -21.23 -5.14 8.18
C VAL A 52 -21.14 -4.40 6.85
N ALA A 53 -20.63 -3.16 6.85
CA ALA A 53 -20.45 -2.37 5.63
C ALA A 53 -19.50 -3.06 4.64
N THR A 54 -18.38 -3.60 5.14
CA THR A 54 -17.40 -4.34 4.33
C THR A 54 -18.03 -5.57 3.66
N VAL A 55 -18.76 -6.39 4.42
CA VAL A 55 -19.38 -7.61 3.89
C VAL A 55 -20.44 -7.27 2.85
N ILE A 56 -21.33 -6.32 3.13
CA ILE A 56 -22.39 -5.91 2.19
C ILE A 56 -21.78 -5.33 0.92
N ALA A 57 -20.81 -4.42 1.03
CA ALA A 57 -20.14 -3.82 -0.12
C ALA A 57 -19.44 -4.87 -0.99
N THR A 58 -18.76 -5.83 -0.37
CA THR A 58 -18.10 -6.94 -1.08
C THR A 58 -19.12 -7.78 -1.85
N ILE A 59 -20.23 -8.18 -1.22
CA ILE A 59 -21.28 -8.98 -1.88
C ILE A 59 -21.87 -8.22 -3.07
N VAL A 60 -22.23 -6.95 -2.89
CA VAL A 60 -22.79 -6.11 -3.94
C VAL A 60 -21.80 -5.94 -5.10
N ALA A 61 -20.53 -5.69 -4.81
CA ALA A 61 -19.49 -5.55 -5.82
C ALA A 61 -19.26 -6.85 -6.60
N VAL A 62 -19.23 -8.02 -5.93
CA VAL A 62 -19.09 -9.33 -6.58
C VAL A 62 -20.26 -9.62 -7.51
N ILE A 63 -21.50 -9.34 -7.08
CA ILE A 63 -22.69 -9.52 -7.92
C ILE A 63 -22.60 -8.65 -9.17
N LEU A 64 -22.20 -7.38 -9.02
CA LEU A 64 -22.04 -6.46 -10.15
C LEU A 64 -20.91 -6.90 -11.09
N CYS A 65 -19.78 -7.34 -10.55
CA CYS A 65 -18.68 -7.89 -11.35
C CYS A 65 -19.13 -9.14 -12.14
N ALA A 66 -19.86 -10.05 -11.50
CA ALA A 66 -20.40 -11.24 -12.18
C ALA A 66 -21.40 -10.87 -13.29
N ALA A 67 -22.27 -9.89 -13.03
CA ALA A 67 -23.25 -9.42 -14.01
C ALA A 67 -22.61 -8.81 -15.27
N VAL A 68 -21.41 -8.24 -15.15
CA VAL A 68 -20.64 -7.70 -16.30
C VAL A 68 -19.74 -8.77 -16.92
N ALA A 69 -19.07 -9.59 -16.10
CA ALA A 69 -18.13 -10.60 -16.54
C ALA A 69 -18.78 -11.71 -17.36
N ILE A 70 -19.98 -12.16 -16.99
CA ILE A 70 -20.67 -13.26 -17.68
C ILE A 70 -21.01 -12.86 -19.13
N PRO A 71 -21.69 -11.72 -19.41
CA PRO A 71 -21.91 -11.28 -20.79
C PRO A 71 -20.61 -11.06 -21.56
N LEU A 72 -19.60 -10.48 -20.91
CA LEU A 72 -18.31 -10.23 -21.55
C LEU A 72 -17.64 -11.53 -22.00
N ALA A 73 -17.61 -12.56 -21.14
CA ALA A 73 -17.04 -13.87 -21.46
C ALA A 73 -17.79 -14.59 -22.59
N VAL A 74 -19.11 -14.39 -22.70
CA VAL A 74 -19.89 -14.94 -23.81
C VAL A 74 -19.59 -14.21 -25.12
N LEU A 75 -19.51 -12.87 -25.08
CA LEU A 75 -19.24 -12.04 -26.26
C LEU A 75 -17.79 -12.13 -26.74
N SER A 76 -16.86 -12.55 -25.89
CA SER A 76 -15.43 -12.58 -26.19
C SER A 76 -14.95 -13.81 -26.93
N MET A 77 -15.80 -14.82 -27.12
CA MET A 77 -15.45 -16.05 -27.83
C MET A 77 -14.95 -15.81 -29.26
N ASP A 78 -15.29 -14.64 -29.84
CA ASP A 78 -14.91 -14.25 -31.20
C ASP A 78 -13.70 -13.30 -31.28
N PHE A 79 -13.01 -13.02 -30.17
CA PHE A 79 -11.85 -12.12 -30.20
C PHE A 79 -10.60 -12.79 -30.78
N ASP A 80 -9.97 -12.09 -31.73
CA ASP A 80 -8.68 -12.50 -32.28
C ASP A 80 -7.56 -12.45 -31.22
N SER A 81 -6.61 -13.37 -31.36
CA SER A 81 -5.39 -13.51 -30.56
C SER A 81 -4.63 -12.19 -30.34
N ARG A 82 -4.62 -11.32 -31.37
CA ARG A 82 -4.02 -9.99 -31.31
C ARG A 82 -4.73 -9.08 -30.31
N THR A 83 -6.06 -9.03 -30.38
CA THR A 83 -6.89 -8.20 -29.49
C THR A 83 -6.75 -8.68 -28.04
N SER A 84 -6.77 -10.00 -27.82
CA SER A 84 -6.55 -10.60 -26.49
C SER A 84 -5.19 -10.20 -25.90
N SER A 85 -4.11 -10.29 -26.69
CA SER A 85 -2.76 -9.91 -26.26
C SER A 85 -2.64 -8.42 -25.91
N ILE A 86 -3.30 -7.53 -26.69
CA ILE A 86 -3.34 -6.09 -26.40
C ILE A 86 -4.05 -5.84 -25.07
N ILE A 87 -5.22 -6.46 -24.86
CA ILE A 87 -6.03 -6.26 -23.65
C ILE A 87 -5.29 -6.78 -22.41
N GLU A 88 -4.67 -7.95 -22.50
CA GLU A 88 -3.82 -8.49 -21.44
C GLU A 88 -2.65 -7.55 -21.11
N GLY A 89 -2.00 -7.00 -22.16
CA GLY A 89 -0.93 -6.01 -22.01
C GLY A 89 -1.39 -4.75 -21.26
N VAL A 90 -2.51 -4.14 -21.69
CA VAL A 90 -3.08 -2.96 -21.04
C VAL A 90 -3.40 -3.24 -19.57
N SER A 91 -4.08 -4.34 -19.28
CA SER A 91 -4.47 -4.65 -17.89
C SER A 91 -3.27 -4.87 -16.98
N LYS A 92 -2.18 -5.47 -17.48
CA LYS A 92 -0.92 -5.59 -16.72
C LYS A 92 -0.27 -4.23 -16.45
N LEU A 93 -0.31 -3.30 -17.39
CA LEU A 93 0.19 -1.93 -17.18
C LEU A 93 -0.63 -1.17 -16.13
N VAL A 94 -1.97 -1.26 -16.19
CA VAL A 94 -2.84 -0.63 -15.18
C VAL A 94 -2.60 -1.25 -13.81
N ALA A 95 -2.55 -2.59 -13.72
CA ALA A 95 -2.24 -3.29 -12.48
C ALA A 95 -0.87 -2.87 -11.91
N ALA A 96 0.15 -2.72 -12.76
CA ALA A 96 1.46 -2.23 -12.32
C ALA A 96 1.38 -0.84 -11.66
N VAL A 97 0.62 0.09 -12.25
CA VAL A 97 0.39 1.43 -11.67
C VAL A 97 -0.32 1.33 -10.32
N CYS A 98 -1.37 0.53 -10.20
CA CYS A 98 -2.10 0.36 -8.95
C CYS A 98 -1.22 -0.25 -7.84
N ILE A 99 -0.42 -1.26 -8.16
CA ILE A 99 0.52 -1.88 -7.21
C ILE A 99 1.61 -0.88 -6.77
N LEU A 100 2.10 -0.02 -7.68
CA LEU A 100 3.03 1.05 -7.33
C LEU A 100 2.38 2.09 -6.40
N GLN A 101 1.11 2.42 -6.61
CA GLN A 101 0.38 3.30 -5.70
C GLN A 101 0.26 2.66 -4.31
N LEU A 102 -0.04 1.36 -4.23
CA LEU A 102 -0.09 0.63 -2.96
C LEU A 102 1.29 0.60 -2.27
N SER A 103 2.37 0.42 -3.02
CA SER A 103 3.74 0.47 -2.46
C SER A 103 4.03 1.83 -1.82
N LEU A 104 3.49 2.93 -2.35
CA LEU A 104 3.63 4.28 -1.80
C LEU A 104 2.66 4.56 -0.64
N LYS A 105 1.46 3.97 -0.65
CA LYS A 105 0.45 4.12 0.41
C LYS A 105 0.86 3.38 1.69
N LEU A 106 1.45 2.19 1.56
CA LEU A 106 1.74 1.35 2.72
C LEU A 106 2.70 2.00 3.74
N PRO A 107 3.84 2.62 3.36
CA PRO A 107 4.68 3.37 4.30
C PRO A 107 3.96 4.57 4.90
N LYS A 108 3.01 5.19 4.20
CA LYS A 108 2.18 6.28 4.75
C LYS A 108 1.27 5.74 5.86
N TRP A 109 0.59 4.62 5.62
CA TRP A 109 -0.27 3.96 6.61
C TRP A 109 0.51 3.50 7.85
N LEU A 110 1.75 3.03 7.67
CA LEU A 110 2.66 2.70 8.77
C LEU A 110 3.22 3.93 9.53
N GLY A 111 2.89 5.15 9.11
CA GLY A 111 3.34 6.40 9.73
C GLY A 111 4.78 6.81 9.36
N ILE A 112 5.39 6.14 8.37
CA ILE A 112 6.74 6.47 7.90
C ILE A 112 6.70 7.70 6.99
N TYR A 113 5.73 7.80 6.08
CA TYR A 113 5.52 8.99 5.27
C TYR A 113 4.51 9.94 5.89
N GLN A 114 4.90 11.21 6.00
CA GLN A 114 4.02 12.30 6.44
C GLN A 114 3.76 13.27 5.28
N SER A 115 2.59 13.90 5.32
CA SER A 115 2.14 14.86 4.31
C SER A 115 1.45 16.00 5.05
N HIS A 116 1.56 17.24 4.56
CA HIS A 116 0.84 18.39 5.13
C HIS A 116 -0.67 18.13 5.28
N LYS A 117 -1.28 17.45 4.30
CA LYS A 117 -2.70 17.03 4.35
C LYS A 117 -3.03 16.10 5.53
N THR A 118 -2.06 15.35 6.04
CA THR A 118 -2.25 14.43 7.17
C THR A 118 -2.13 15.15 8.52
N GLN A 119 -1.48 16.32 8.56
CA GLN A 119 -1.40 17.12 9.78
C GLN A 119 -2.64 18.01 9.98
N ILE A 120 -3.14 18.61 8.90
CA ILE A 120 -4.38 19.41 8.95
C ILE A 120 -5.58 18.52 9.31
N SER A 121 -5.56 17.23 8.94
CA SER A 121 -6.61 16.29 9.34
C SER A 121 -6.60 15.90 10.81
N ASP A 122 -5.47 16.02 11.51
CA ASP A 122 -5.39 15.65 12.93
C ASP A 122 -5.81 16.82 13.86
N GLU A 123 -5.74 18.07 13.39
CA GLU A 123 -6.10 19.27 14.17
C GLU A 123 -7.46 19.89 13.80
N GLU A 124 -7.93 19.78 12.54
CA GLU A 124 -9.15 20.47 12.07
C GLU A 124 -10.24 19.57 11.49
N ASN A 125 -9.95 18.31 11.17
CA ASN A 125 -10.99 17.36 10.76
C ASN A 125 -11.32 16.44 11.93
N GLU A 126 -12.31 16.81 12.74
CA GLU A 126 -13.18 15.80 13.34
C GLU A 126 -13.63 14.90 12.20
N PHE A 127 -12.99 13.74 12.07
CA PHE A 127 -13.51 12.67 11.24
C PHE A 127 -14.95 12.49 11.72
N ASP A 128 -15.95 12.73 10.87
CA ASP A 128 -17.34 12.59 11.29
C ASP A 128 -17.56 11.13 11.65
N LEU A 129 -17.44 10.82 12.94
CA LEU A 129 -17.52 9.50 13.54
C LEU A 129 -18.96 8.99 13.58
N THR A 130 -19.89 9.70 12.94
CA THR A 130 -21.25 9.22 12.75
C THR A 130 -21.25 7.86 12.04
N ILE A 131 -22.05 6.92 12.55
CA ILE A 131 -22.17 5.54 12.02
C ILE A 131 -22.43 5.53 10.50
N ASN A 132 -23.25 6.46 9.99
CA ASN A 132 -23.58 6.55 8.57
C ASN A 132 -22.38 6.96 7.71
N SER A 133 -21.58 7.92 8.18
CA SER A 133 -20.35 8.35 7.52
C SER A 133 -19.35 7.20 7.45
N ILE A 134 -19.12 6.49 8.56
CA ILE A 134 -18.23 5.33 8.59
C ILE A 134 -18.72 4.21 7.66
N ARG A 135 -20.02 3.88 7.69
CA ARG A 135 -20.59 2.86 6.81
C ARG A 135 -20.40 3.21 5.33
N PHE A 136 -20.72 4.44 4.94
CA PHE A 136 -20.57 4.87 3.55
C PHE A 136 -19.11 4.88 3.12
N ASN A 137 -18.22 5.47 3.92
CA ASN A 137 -16.80 5.56 3.59
C ASN A 137 -16.15 4.18 3.49
N VAL A 138 -16.42 3.27 4.42
CA VAL A 138 -15.92 1.89 4.36
C VAL A 138 -16.49 1.16 3.15
N ALA A 139 -17.82 1.19 2.99
CA ALA A 139 -18.48 0.50 1.89
C ALA A 139 -17.98 0.99 0.52
N TRP A 140 -17.87 2.31 0.34
CA TRP A 140 -17.39 2.91 -0.89
C TRP A 140 -15.95 2.54 -1.21
N ASN A 141 -15.06 2.59 -0.22
CA ASN A 141 -13.66 2.21 -0.43
C ASN A 141 -13.54 0.72 -0.78
N ILE A 142 -14.19 -0.18 -0.01
CA ILE A 142 -14.16 -1.62 -0.29
C ILE A 142 -14.80 -1.97 -1.63
N TRP A 143 -15.93 -1.34 -1.97
CA TRP A 143 -16.59 -1.54 -3.26
C TRP A 143 -15.67 -1.17 -4.43
N ARG A 144 -14.90 -0.09 -4.33
CA ARG A 144 -13.93 0.30 -5.36
C ARG A 144 -12.82 -0.74 -5.52
N GLU A 145 -12.24 -1.26 -4.44
CA GLU A 145 -11.19 -2.29 -4.54
C GLU A 145 -11.73 -3.59 -5.18
N VAL A 146 -12.93 -4.04 -4.78
CA VAL A 146 -13.54 -5.23 -5.39
C VAL A 146 -13.93 -4.98 -6.86
N GLY A 147 -14.37 -3.76 -7.20
CA GLY A 147 -14.62 -3.34 -8.58
C GLY A 147 -13.36 -3.32 -9.44
N GLU A 148 -12.25 -2.81 -8.90
CA GLU A 148 -10.93 -2.85 -9.54
C GLU A 148 -10.50 -4.30 -9.82
N CYS A 149 -10.73 -5.23 -8.87
CA CYS A 149 -10.54 -6.66 -9.08
C CYS A 149 -11.29 -7.17 -10.32
N GLY A 150 -12.59 -6.86 -10.42
CA GLY A 150 -13.42 -7.26 -11.56
C GLY A 150 -12.90 -6.73 -12.89
N VAL A 151 -12.42 -5.48 -12.92
CA VAL A 151 -11.81 -4.86 -14.10
C VAL A 151 -10.48 -5.55 -14.47
N PHE A 152 -9.65 -5.92 -13.49
CA PHE A 152 -8.41 -6.65 -13.75
C PHE A 152 -8.62 -8.08 -14.26
N LEU A 153 -9.78 -8.68 -13.98
CA LEU A 153 -10.13 -10.01 -14.48
C LEU A 153 -10.67 -10.00 -15.92
N ILE A 154 -11.00 -8.84 -16.49
CA ILE A 154 -11.51 -8.71 -17.87
C ILE A 154 -10.68 -9.53 -18.87
N PRO A 155 -9.33 -9.40 -18.97
CA PRO A 155 -8.55 -10.17 -19.94
C PRO A 155 -8.70 -11.69 -19.78
N PHE A 156 -8.83 -12.18 -18.55
CA PHE A 156 -8.98 -13.61 -18.27
C PHE A 156 -10.37 -14.11 -18.65
N PHE A 157 -11.40 -13.27 -18.54
CA PHE A 157 -12.72 -13.59 -19.07
C PHE A 157 -12.75 -13.58 -20.59
N LEU A 158 -11.92 -12.75 -21.23
CA LEU A 158 -11.83 -12.71 -22.69
C LEU A 158 -11.13 -13.94 -23.27
N ASN A 159 -10.25 -14.57 -22.50
CA ASN A 159 -9.48 -15.75 -22.90
C ASN A 159 -10.09 -17.01 -22.26
N GLY A 160 -11.17 -17.54 -22.85
CA GLY A 160 -12.08 -18.50 -22.22
C GLY A 160 -11.47 -19.76 -21.58
N GLU A 161 -10.28 -20.20 -22.02
CA GLU A 161 -9.56 -21.31 -21.38
C GLU A 161 -8.92 -20.93 -20.02
N GLU A 162 -8.54 -19.66 -19.85
CA GLU A 162 -7.94 -19.13 -18.62
C GLU A 162 -8.99 -18.82 -17.55
N ALA A 163 -10.25 -18.61 -17.94
CA ALA A 163 -11.35 -18.36 -17.02
C ALA A 163 -11.57 -19.52 -16.01
N ILE A 164 -11.25 -20.75 -16.40
CA ILE A 164 -11.35 -21.95 -15.53
C ILE A 164 -10.39 -21.86 -14.34
N ALA A 165 -9.25 -21.16 -14.49
CA ALA A 165 -8.26 -21.00 -13.43
C ALA A 165 -8.69 -19.98 -12.35
N ILE A 166 -9.68 -19.13 -12.63
CA ILE A 166 -10.04 -17.99 -11.78
C ILE A 166 -10.50 -18.43 -10.38
N PRO A 167 -11.43 -19.39 -10.20
CA PRO A 167 -11.98 -19.66 -8.86
C PRO A 167 -10.94 -20.14 -7.85
N LEU A 168 -10.09 -21.10 -8.23
CA LEU A 168 -9.05 -21.61 -7.34
C LEU A 168 -7.98 -20.55 -7.08
N SER A 169 -7.59 -19.80 -8.12
CA SER A 169 -6.60 -18.72 -7.99
C SER A 169 -7.11 -17.58 -7.10
N ALA A 170 -8.40 -17.25 -7.19
CA ALA A 170 -9.06 -16.27 -6.34
C ALA A 170 -9.05 -16.68 -4.88
N VAL A 171 -9.38 -17.94 -4.57
CA VAL A 171 -9.35 -18.45 -3.19
C VAL A 171 -7.94 -18.37 -2.61
N ILE A 172 -6.93 -18.83 -3.35
CA ILE A 172 -5.53 -18.78 -2.91
C ILE A 172 -5.09 -17.33 -2.71
N GLY A 173 -5.41 -16.44 -3.66
CA GLY A 173 -5.10 -15.01 -3.57
C GLY A 173 -5.75 -14.36 -2.35
N CYS A 174 -7.03 -14.63 -2.08
CA CYS A 174 -7.74 -14.14 -0.90
C CYS A 174 -7.09 -14.61 0.41
N VAL A 175 -6.67 -15.88 0.48
CA VAL A 175 -5.99 -16.42 1.66
C VAL A 175 -4.64 -15.74 1.86
N VAL A 176 -3.82 -15.63 0.80
CA VAL A 176 -2.50 -15.00 0.86
C VAL A 176 -2.61 -13.52 1.22
N GLY A 177 -3.48 -12.78 0.54
CA GLY A 177 -3.73 -11.35 0.80
C GLY A 177 -4.28 -11.10 2.20
N GLY A 178 -5.21 -11.94 2.67
CA GLY A 178 -5.77 -11.85 4.01
C GLY A 178 -4.75 -12.14 5.11
N LEU A 179 -3.92 -13.17 4.94
CA LEU A 179 -2.83 -13.48 5.87
C LEU A 179 -1.77 -12.36 5.89
N ALA A 180 -1.41 -11.81 4.73
CA ALA A 180 -0.49 -10.69 4.62
C ALA A 180 -1.05 -9.42 5.29
N GLY A 181 -2.32 -9.08 5.02
CA GLY A 181 -3.00 -7.95 5.62
C GLY A 181 -3.13 -8.08 7.14
N TRP A 182 -3.53 -9.26 7.62
CA TRP A 182 -3.57 -9.55 9.05
C TRP A 182 -2.18 -9.47 9.70
N GLY A 183 -1.16 -10.04 9.06
CA GLY A 183 0.23 -9.99 9.51
C GLY A 183 0.77 -8.57 9.61
N ILE A 184 0.50 -7.72 8.61
CA ILE A 184 0.88 -6.30 8.61
C ILE A 184 0.13 -5.54 9.70
N TYR A 185 -1.18 -5.77 9.85
CA TYR A 185 -1.99 -5.16 10.91
C TYR A 185 -1.46 -5.51 12.30
N TYR A 186 -1.18 -6.80 12.52
CA TYR A 186 -0.62 -7.31 13.76
C TYR A 186 0.78 -6.75 14.04
N ALA A 187 1.65 -6.74 13.04
CA ALA A 187 3.02 -6.22 13.15
C ALA A 187 3.02 -4.71 13.44
N ASN A 188 2.12 -3.93 12.83
CA ASN A 188 2.00 -2.49 13.09
C ASN A 188 1.67 -2.17 14.56
N GLY A 189 0.95 -3.06 15.25
CA GLY A 189 0.63 -2.92 16.67
C GLY A 189 1.75 -3.34 17.62
N ARG A 190 2.68 -4.22 17.19
CA ARG A 190 3.76 -4.75 18.05
C ARG A 190 5.15 -4.20 17.78
N MET A 191 5.45 -3.79 16.55
CA MET A 191 6.80 -3.38 16.17
C MET A 191 7.06 -1.93 16.56
N LYS A 192 8.12 -1.72 17.36
CA LYS A 192 8.67 -0.37 17.64
C LYS A 192 9.28 0.24 16.38
N ASN A 193 10.01 -0.56 15.60
CA ASN A 193 10.62 -0.12 14.34
C ASN A 193 9.74 -0.49 13.14
N LYS A 194 8.91 0.46 12.70
CA LYS A 194 8.04 0.32 11.54
C LYS A 194 8.76 0.51 10.20
N LEU A 195 9.99 1.03 10.23
CA LEU A 195 10.75 1.36 9.03
C LEU A 195 11.13 0.10 8.25
N SER A 196 11.64 -0.93 8.93
CA SER A 196 12.03 -2.19 8.27
C SER A 196 10.85 -2.88 7.59
N LEU A 197 9.68 -2.91 8.26
CA LEU A 197 8.45 -3.44 7.69
C LEU A 197 8.02 -2.61 6.45
N ALA A 198 8.06 -1.28 6.56
CA ALA A 198 7.71 -0.39 5.45
C ALA A 198 8.65 -0.58 4.25
N ILE A 199 9.97 -0.65 4.46
CA ILE A 199 10.96 -0.85 3.39
C ILE A 199 10.75 -2.21 2.73
N PHE A 200 10.61 -3.27 3.52
CA PHE A 200 10.43 -4.62 2.99
C PHE A 200 9.15 -4.73 2.15
N SER A 201 8.02 -4.33 2.71
CA SER A 201 6.73 -4.47 2.04
C SER A 201 6.60 -3.53 0.84
N ALA A 202 7.11 -2.29 0.93
CA ALA A 202 7.14 -1.39 -0.21
C ALA A 202 8.07 -1.90 -1.32
N GLY A 203 9.23 -2.44 -0.96
CA GLY A 203 10.16 -3.05 -1.91
C GLY A 203 9.55 -4.24 -2.64
N LEU A 204 8.86 -5.13 -1.90
CA LEU A 204 8.18 -6.29 -2.48
C LEU A 204 7.07 -5.89 -3.46
N LEU A 205 6.21 -4.95 -3.07
CA LEU A 205 5.15 -4.41 -3.92
C LEU A 205 5.72 -3.69 -5.15
N HIS A 206 6.78 -2.90 -4.97
CA HIS A 206 7.42 -2.21 -6.07
C HIS A 206 8.03 -3.21 -7.07
N LEU A 207 8.69 -4.27 -6.59
CA LEU A 207 9.23 -5.31 -7.48
C LEU A 207 8.12 -6.02 -8.26
N LEU A 208 6.99 -6.31 -7.61
CA LEU A 208 5.80 -6.87 -8.26
C LEU A 208 5.23 -5.92 -9.33
N SER A 209 5.14 -4.62 -9.03
CA SER A 209 4.75 -3.59 -10.01
C SER A 209 5.68 -3.59 -11.22
N THR A 210 7.00 -3.64 -11.01
CA THR A 210 8.00 -3.70 -12.09
C THR A 210 7.83 -4.94 -12.97
N GLY A 211 7.57 -6.10 -12.35
CA GLY A 211 7.32 -7.34 -13.09
C GLY A 211 6.07 -7.27 -13.96
N LEU A 212 4.96 -6.75 -13.42
CA LEU A 212 3.72 -6.54 -14.17
C LEU A 212 3.89 -5.53 -15.31
N PHE A 213 4.56 -4.40 -15.06
CA PHE A 213 4.81 -3.39 -16.09
C PHE A 213 5.61 -3.98 -17.25
N THR A 214 6.69 -4.67 -16.92
CA THR A 214 7.56 -5.31 -17.92
C THR A 214 6.83 -6.40 -18.70
N SER A 215 6.02 -7.22 -18.03
CA SER A 215 5.20 -8.25 -18.69
C SER A 215 4.13 -7.63 -19.59
N GLY A 216 3.51 -6.52 -19.18
CA GLY A 216 2.56 -5.77 -20.00
C GLY A 216 3.20 -5.23 -21.27
N CYS A 217 4.38 -4.59 -21.16
CA CYS A 217 5.16 -4.13 -22.31
C CYS A 217 5.53 -5.27 -23.27
N HIS A 218 5.89 -6.44 -22.74
CA HIS A 218 6.18 -7.61 -23.56
C HIS A 218 4.97 -8.12 -24.34
N LYS A 219 3.75 -8.02 -23.79
CA LYS A 219 2.54 -8.39 -24.55
C LYS A 219 2.32 -7.49 -25.77
N PHE A 220 2.63 -6.21 -25.67
CA PHE A 220 2.64 -5.31 -26.85
C PHE A 220 3.74 -5.68 -27.84
N GLU A 221 4.93 -6.04 -27.35
CA GLU A 221 6.04 -6.49 -28.18
C GLU A 221 5.71 -7.74 -29.01
N MET A 222 4.98 -8.70 -28.45
CA MET A 222 4.50 -9.86 -29.20
C MET A 222 3.54 -9.49 -30.35
N VAL A 223 2.84 -8.36 -30.23
CA VAL A 223 1.84 -7.90 -31.21
C VAL A 223 2.45 -6.98 -32.28
N PHE A 224 3.37 -6.10 -31.89
CA PHE A 224 3.92 -5.06 -32.77
C PHE A 224 5.31 -5.41 -33.35
N GLY A 225 5.90 -6.52 -32.91
CA GLY A 225 7.20 -7.00 -33.36
C GLY A 225 8.21 -7.03 -32.21
N SER A 226 8.94 -8.14 -32.10
CA SER A 226 9.85 -8.36 -30.99
C SER A 226 11.19 -7.66 -31.17
N THR A 227 11.67 -6.99 -30.11
CA THR A 227 13.04 -6.49 -30.07
C THR A 227 14.02 -7.65 -29.90
N PRO A 228 15.32 -7.46 -30.23
CA PRO A 228 16.31 -8.52 -30.09
C PRO A 228 16.36 -9.10 -28.68
N VAL A 229 16.60 -10.41 -28.60
CA VAL A 229 16.83 -11.11 -27.33
C VAL A 229 18.22 -10.72 -26.81
N VAL A 230 18.27 -10.26 -25.56
CA VAL A 230 19.51 -9.94 -24.84
C VAL A 230 20.11 -11.21 -24.23
N TRP A 231 19.27 -12.06 -23.64
CA TRP A 231 19.67 -13.36 -23.15
C TRP A 231 18.53 -14.37 -23.16
N GLN A 232 18.94 -15.63 -23.14
CA GLN A 232 18.08 -16.79 -22.95
C GLN A 232 18.81 -17.78 -22.04
N LEU A 233 18.17 -18.15 -20.94
CA LEU A 233 18.68 -19.17 -20.02
C LEU A 233 18.19 -20.53 -20.50
N GLU A 234 19.14 -21.42 -20.81
CA GLU A 234 18.82 -22.79 -21.22
C GLU A 234 18.63 -23.71 -20.01
N GLY A 235 17.74 -24.69 -20.16
CA GLY A 235 17.52 -25.76 -19.19
C GLY A 235 16.20 -25.65 -18.40
N ASP A 236 15.56 -26.79 -18.20
CA ASP A 236 14.22 -26.89 -17.58
C ASP A 236 14.13 -26.26 -16.19
N PHE A 237 15.24 -26.22 -15.44
CA PHE A 237 15.27 -25.62 -14.11
C PHE A 237 14.98 -24.12 -14.14
N TRP A 238 15.45 -23.41 -15.18
CA TRP A 238 15.28 -21.97 -15.33
C TRP A 238 13.97 -21.59 -16.01
N SER A 239 13.23 -22.58 -16.54
CA SER A 239 11.98 -22.31 -17.26
C SER A 239 10.98 -21.52 -16.42
N ILE A 240 10.41 -20.47 -17.01
CA ILE A 240 9.40 -19.63 -16.37
C ILE A 240 8.11 -20.40 -16.00
N ASP A 241 7.88 -21.55 -16.62
CA ASP A 241 6.72 -22.41 -16.40
C ASP A 241 6.96 -23.51 -15.36
N ARG A 242 8.17 -23.59 -14.80
CA ARG A 242 8.52 -24.58 -13.76
C ARG A 242 8.67 -23.93 -12.39
N LEU A 243 8.23 -24.62 -11.34
CA LEU A 243 8.54 -24.25 -9.95
C LEU A 243 10.04 -24.45 -9.65
N PRO A 244 10.69 -23.52 -8.91
CA PRO A 244 10.11 -22.36 -8.23
C PRO A 244 10.03 -21.09 -9.09
N MET A 245 10.57 -21.09 -10.32
CA MET A 245 10.69 -19.89 -11.15
C MET A 245 9.35 -19.25 -11.49
N THR A 246 8.29 -20.04 -11.64
CA THR A 246 6.92 -19.54 -11.83
C THR A 246 6.44 -18.64 -10.67
N ILE A 247 6.91 -18.87 -9.44
CA ILE A 247 6.57 -18.01 -8.28
C ILE A 247 7.26 -16.65 -8.39
N ILE A 248 8.43 -16.59 -9.04
CA ILE A 248 9.23 -15.37 -9.20
C ILE A 248 8.78 -14.58 -10.45
N LYS A 249 8.08 -15.22 -11.39
CA LYS A 249 7.54 -14.60 -12.61
C LYS A 249 6.81 -13.26 -12.36
N PRO A 250 5.88 -13.14 -11.38
CA PRO A 250 5.21 -11.87 -11.09
C PRO A 250 6.16 -10.74 -10.68
N PHE A 251 7.34 -11.06 -10.13
CA PHE A 251 8.39 -10.11 -9.74
C PHE A 251 9.31 -9.72 -10.90
N GLY A 252 8.93 -10.10 -12.13
CA GLY A 252 9.72 -9.82 -13.31
C GLY A 252 10.90 -10.75 -13.49
N TYR A 253 10.76 -12.03 -13.10
CA TYR A 253 11.64 -13.07 -13.63
C TYR A 253 11.23 -13.45 -15.06
N SER A 254 12.20 -13.71 -15.93
CA SER A 254 11.99 -14.34 -17.24
C SER A 254 13.26 -15.08 -17.63
N ASP A 255 13.11 -16.30 -18.15
CA ASP A 255 14.20 -17.10 -18.73
C ASP A 255 14.71 -16.51 -20.05
N THR A 256 13.85 -15.82 -20.78
CA THR A 256 14.21 -15.07 -22.00
C THR A 256 13.92 -13.59 -21.81
N ARG A 257 14.86 -12.71 -22.19
CA ARG A 257 14.69 -11.25 -22.08
C ARG A 257 15.01 -10.53 -23.37
N THR A 258 14.09 -9.69 -23.81
CA THR A 258 14.28 -8.76 -24.93
C THR A 258 14.85 -7.43 -24.45
N VAL A 259 15.35 -6.62 -25.40
CA VAL A 259 15.83 -5.25 -25.12
C VAL A 259 14.73 -4.40 -24.50
N LEU A 260 13.50 -4.47 -25.02
CA LEU A 260 12.36 -3.73 -24.47
C LEU A 260 12.09 -4.15 -23.01
N GLN A 261 12.02 -5.44 -22.73
CA GLN A 261 11.78 -5.93 -21.37
C GLN A 261 12.85 -5.44 -20.40
N MET A 262 14.11 -5.40 -20.82
CA MET A 262 15.21 -4.88 -20.01
C MET A 262 15.08 -3.39 -19.70
N LEU A 263 14.81 -2.58 -20.72
CA LEU A 263 14.62 -1.14 -20.54
C LEU A 263 13.40 -0.83 -19.67
N CYS A 264 12.27 -1.51 -19.90
CA CYS A 264 11.05 -1.36 -19.11
C CYS A 264 11.27 -1.73 -17.63
N PHE A 265 11.98 -2.83 -17.36
CA PHE A 265 12.27 -3.25 -15.99
C PHE A 265 13.06 -2.19 -15.23
N TRP A 266 14.21 -1.76 -15.77
CA TRP A 266 15.09 -0.82 -15.07
C TRP A 266 14.50 0.60 -15.01
N SER A 267 13.86 1.07 -16.08
CA SER A 267 13.22 2.40 -16.07
C SER A 267 12.09 2.49 -15.05
N TRP A 268 11.24 1.46 -14.95
CA TRP A 268 10.15 1.42 -13.98
C TRP A 268 10.66 1.30 -12.54
N MET A 269 11.67 0.45 -12.32
CA MET A 269 12.34 0.31 -11.03
C MET A 269 12.96 1.65 -10.56
N ILE A 270 13.68 2.35 -11.44
CA ILE A 270 14.25 3.68 -11.13
C ILE A 270 13.11 4.67 -10.86
N PHE A 271 12.06 4.68 -11.68
CA PHE A 271 10.93 5.57 -11.52
C PHE A 271 10.26 5.43 -10.14
N GLY A 272 9.94 4.21 -9.70
CA GLY A 272 9.33 4.04 -8.38
C GLY A 272 10.30 4.36 -7.23
N LEU A 273 11.61 4.13 -7.38
CA LEU A 273 12.61 4.55 -6.39
C LEU A 273 12.64 6.08 -6.26
N LEU A 274 12.56 6.80 -7.38
CA LEU A 274 12.46 8.26 -7.38
C LEU A 274 11.17 8.75 -6.70
N LEU A 275 10.03 8.07 -6.88
CA LEU A 275 8.79 8.40 -6.19
C LEU A 275 8.90 8.19 -4.67
N HIS A 276 9.48 7.08 -4.23
CA HIS A 276 9.75 6.80 -2.81
C HIS A 276 10.71 7.83 -2.21
N TYR A 277 11.78 8.18 -2.93
CA TYR A 277 12.73 9.22 -2.52
C TYR A 277 12.06 10.59 -2.40
N ARG A 278 11.23 10.98 -3.37
CA ARG A 278 10.45 12.22 -3.31
C ARG A 278 9.51 12.26 -2.10
N LYS A 279 8.79 11.17 -1.82
CA LYS A 279 7.92 11.06 -0.63
C LYS A 279 8.70 11.18 0.67
N TRP A 280 9.90 10.60 0.71
CA TRP A 280 10.80 10.71 1.85
C TRP A 280 11.30 12.15 2.08
N LEU A 281 11.69 12.86 1.01
CA LEU A 281 12.09 14.27 1.10
C LEU A 281 10.96 15.17 1.64
N ILE A 282 9.73 14.98 1.13
CA ILE A 282 8.55 15.71 1.63
C ILE A 282 8.36 15.45 3.13
N THR A 283 8.46 14.18 3.55
CA THR A 283 8.34 13.80 4.96
C THR A 283 9.40 14.49 5.82
N LYS A 284 10.66 14.53 5.37
CA LYS A 284 11.74 15.23 6.09
C LYS A 284 11.44 16.71 6.27
N ARG A 285 10.96 17.39 5.22
CA ARG A 285 10.56 18.80 5.29
C ARG A 285 9.44 19.02 6.31
N VAL A 286 8.36 18.23 6.23
CA VAL A 286 7.22 18.31 7.15
C VAL A 286 7.64 18.11 8.61
N ARG A 287 8.52 17.15 8.88
CA ARG A 287 9.05 16.92 10.24
C ARG A 287 9.89 18.09 10.75
N ALA A 288 10.73 18.67 9.88
CA ALA A 288 11.55 19.82 10.26
C ALA A 288 10.69 21.05 10.58
N GLU A 289 9.65 21.31 9.79
CA GLU A 289 8.70 22.41 10.06
C GLU A 289 7.94 22.20 11.37
N HIS A 290 7.50 20.98 11.67
CA HIS A 290 6.84 20.65 12.93
C HIS A 290 7.78 20.79 14.14
N ALA A 291 9.04 20.36 14.00
CA ALA A 291 10.05 20.57 15.03
C ALA A 291 10.32 22.07 15.27
N ALA A 292 10.35 22.88 14.22
CA ALA A 292 10.53 24.33 14.33
C ALA A 292 9.33 25.02 15.03
N LYS A 293 8.09 24.62 14.73
CA LYS A 293 6.89 25.17 15.38
C LYS A 293 6.78 24.81 16.86
N ASN A 294 7.22 23.61 17.24
CA ASN A 294 7.13 23.11 18.61
C ASN A 294 8.41 23.38 19.43
N SER A 295 9.40 24.04 18.85
CA SER A 295 10.55 24.51 19.61
C SER A 295 10.09 25.69 20.46
N PRO A 296 10.25 25.64 21.81
CA PRO A 296 9.92 26.77 22.65
C PRO A 296 10.70 27.98 22.15
N ALA A 297 10.01 29.13 22.02
CA ALA A 297 10.67 30.37 21.65
C ALA A 297 11.89 30.55 22.56
N PRO A 298 13.07 30.94 22.03
CA PRO A 298 14.22 31.22 22.86
C PRO A 298 13.77 32.22 23.93
N SER A 299 13.87 31.83 25.20
CA SER A 299 13.50 32.71 26.29
C SER A 299 14.33 33.96 26.15
N THR A 300 13.70 35.07 25.80
CA THR A 300 14.28 36.41 25.90
C THR A 300 14.37 36.80 27.38
N ALA A 301 15.09 35.99 28.15
CA ALA A 301 15.38 36.16 29.55
C ALA A 301 16.89 36.35 29.69
N GLU A 302 17.43 37.36 29.02
CA GLU A 302 18.76 37.92 29.26
C GLU A 302 18.83 39.31 28.61
N GLU A 303 17.98 40.22 29.06
CA GLU A 303 18.21 41.66 28.91
C GLU A 303 17.57 42.37 30.11
N GLY A 304 18.28 42.37 31.24
CA GLY A 304 17.87 43.14 32.41
C GLY A 304 18.30 42.55 33.75
N ALA A 305 19.59 42.55 34.06
CA ALA A 305 20.08 42.55 35.43
C ALA A 305 21.56 42.98 35.46
N ASP A 306 21.81 44.25 35.15
CA ASP A 306 23.07 44.88 35.55
C ASP A 306 22.93 45.36 37.00
N SER A 307 23.64 44.63 37.86
CA SER A 307 24.22 44.93 39.17
C SER A 307 23.42 45.66 40.27
N ASP A 308 23.21 44.87 41.33
CA ASP A 308 23.11 45.25 42.74
C ASP A 308 24.07 46.36 43.20
N CYS A 309 23.57 47.19 44.13
CA CYS A 309 24.14 47.41 45.47
C CYS A 309 23.04 48.09 46.32
N ASP A 310 22.38 47.38 47.23
CA ASP A 310 22.36 47.73 48.66
C ASP A 310 21.46 46.81 49.49
N ASP A 311 21.96 46.60 50.70
CA ASP A 311 21.80 45.49 51.63
C ASP A 311 20.63 45.67 52.63
N GLU A 312 20.37 44.59 53.36
CA GLU A 312 19.56 44.41 54.57
C GLU A 312 18.04 44.18 54.46
N GLY A 313 17.61 42.99 54.88
CA GLY A 313 16.24 42.77 55.37
C GLY A 313 15.77 41.32 55.44
N SER A 314 15.99 40.68 56.58
CA SER A 314 15.47 39.39 57.05
C SER A 314 14.01 39.03 56.67
N GLY A 315 13.75 37.74 56.39
CA GLY A 315 12.42 37.15 56.62
C GLY A 315 12.06 35.91 55.77
N ASP A 316 12.25 34.73 56.36
CA ASP A 316 11.43 33.50 56.25
C ASP A 316 10.57 33.24 54.99
N SER A 317 10.90 32.17 54.24
CA SER A 317 9.94 31.11 53.84
C SER A 317 10.60 30.01 52.98
N LEU A 318 10.33 28.76 53.35
CA LEU A 318 10.63 27.49 52.66
C LEU A 318 9.79 27.32 51.35
N PRO A 319 9.84 26.16 50.65
CA PRO A 319 10.96 25.48 49.96
C PRO A 319 10.54 25.02 48.53
N VAL A 320 11.43 24.91 47.53
CA VAL A 320 11.13 24.06 46.34
C VAL A 320 12.38 23.43 45.74
N ILE A 321 12.34 22.11 45.66
CA ILE A 321 13.23 21.19 44.93
C ILE A 321 12.79 21.15 43.47
N VAL A 322 13.69 21.34 42.50
CA VAL A 322 13.56 20.76 41.15
C VAL A 322 14.93 20.29 40.66
N GLU A 323 15.02 18.97 40.45
CA GLU A 323 16.10 18.25 39.77
C GLU A 323 16.28 18.70 38.32
N GLU A 324 17.53 18.94 37.95
CA GLU A 324 17.97 19.20 36.58
C GLU A 324 18.03 17.87 35.78
N LYS A 325 17.18 17.74 34.76
CA LYS A 325 17.23 16.63 33.80
C LYS A 325 18.26 16.93 32.70
N THR A 326 19.40 16.24 32.77
CA THR A 326 20.36 16.08 31.67
C THR A 326 19.70 15.47 30.43
N ALA A 327 19.88 16.13 29.28
CA ALA A 327 19.50 15.63 27.96
C ALA A 327 20.42 14.48 27.52
N PRO A 328 19.91 13.41 26.86
CA PRO A 328 20.77 12.43 26.24
C PRO A 328 21.15 12.82 24.80
N GLU A 329 22.43 12.63 24.52
CA GLU A 329 23.14 12.82 23.27
C GLU A 329 22.48 12.12 22.07
N MET A 330 22.45 12.81 20.93
CA MET A 330 22.18 12.22 19.63
C MET A 330 23.34 11.30 19.21
N ILE A 331 23.08 10.00 19.17
CA ILE A 331 23.96 9.03 18.54
C ILE A 331 23.61 8.95 17.05
N ALA A 332 24.52 9.43 16.22
CA ALA A 332 24.58 9.18 14.79
C ALA A 332 25.00 7.73 14.54
N TYR A 333 24.32 7.04 13.60
CA TYR A 333 24.91 5.88 12.94
C TYR A 333 24.80 6.00 11.43
N ALA A 334 25.99 6.12 10.84
CA ALA A 334 26.31 5.62 9.51
C ALA A 334 26.37 4.08 9.55
N VAL A 335 25.82 3.45 8.52
CA VAL A 335 26.41 2.46 7.58
C VAL A 335 25.29 2.06 6.62
#